data_AF-A0A445DZ28-F1
#
_entry.id   AF-A0A445DZ28-F1
#
_cell.length_a   1.000
_cell.length_b   1.000
_cell.length_c   1.000
_cell.angle_alpha   90.00
_cell.angle_beta   90.00
_cell.angle_gamma   90.00
#
_symmetry.space_group_name_H-M   'P 1'
#
loop_
_entity.id
_entity.type
_entity.pdbx_description
1 polymer ?
#
loop_
_entity_poly.entity_id
_entity_poly.type
_entity_poly.pdbx_seq_one_letter_code
_entity_poly.pdbx_strand_id
1 'polypeptide(L)' 'MTVVANPRQFKISDWFLNRKKDYKDGKYSQVVSNALDMKLRDDLERLKKIMSHS' A
#
# COMPACT_ATOMS: atom_id res chain seq x y z
N MET A 1 1.37 -2.08 -18.93
CA MET A 1 1.41 -2.01 -17.45
C MET A 1 0.07 -1.53 -16.87
N THR A 2 -1.06 -1.96 -17.42
CA THR A 2 -2.41 -1.50 -17.04
C THR A 2 -3.07 -2.43 -16.02
N VAL A 3 -2.83 -3.74 -16.13
CA VAL A 3 -3.33 -4.75 -15.18
C VAL A 3 -2.80 -4.51 -13.77
N VAL A 4 -1.51 -4.20 -13.66
CA VAL A 4 -0.83 -3.95 -12.37
C VAL A 4 -1.25 -2.62 -11.75
N ALA A 5 -1.57 -1.61 -12.58
CA ALA A 5 -2.00 -0.30 -12.10
C ALA A 5 -3.46 -0.32 -11.63
N ASN A 6 -4.33 -1.09 -12.29
CA ASN A 6 -5.76 -1.15 -12.00
C ASN A 6 -6.27 -2.60 -11.88
N PRO A 7 -5.75 -3.40 -10.93
CA PRO A 7 -6.03 -4.84 -10.84
C PRO A 7 -7.52 -5.16 -10.62
N ARG A 8 -8.27 -4.27 -9.96
CA ARG A 8 -9.71 -4.41 -9.71
C ARG A 8 -10.54 -4.43 -10.99
N GLN A 9 -10.09 -3.76 -12.05
CA GLN A 9 -10.76 -3.79 -13.37
C GLN A 9 -10.63 -5.16 -14.05
N PHE A 10 -9.64 -5.95 -13.64
CA PHE A 10 -9.37 -7.29 -14.16
C PHE A 10 -9.87 -8.39 -13.23
N LYS A 11 -10.83 -8.08 -12.33
CA LYS A 11 -11.43 -9.02 -11.37
C LYS A 11 -10.43 -9.63 -10.37
N ILE A 12 -9.27 -9.00 -10.18
CA ILE A 12 -8.34 -9.40 -9.12
C ILE A 12 -8.95 -8.98 -7.78
N SER A 13 -9.03 -9.93 -6.85
CA SER A 13 -9.64 -9.71 -5.54
C SER A 13 -8.78 -8.82 -4.63
N ASP A 14 -9.43 -8.04 -3.77
CA ASP A 14 -8.74 -7.08 -2.89
C ASP A 14 -7.80 -7.74 -1.87
N TRP A 15 -8.04 -9.02 -1.50
CA TRP A 15 -7.16 -9.78 -0.62
C TRP A 15 -5.79 -10.08 -1.26
N PHE A 16 -5.66 -9.99 -2.58
CA PHE A 16 -4.39 -10.18 -3.30
C PHE A 16 -3.57 -8.88 -3.41
N LEU A 17 -4.16 -7.73 -3.10
CA LEU A 17 -3.49 -6.43 -3.22
C LEU A 17 -2.47 -6.24 -2.09
N ASN A 18 -1.31 -5.65 -2.43
CA ASN A 18 -0.20 -5.49 -1.49
C ASN A 18 -0.39 -4.33 -0.50
N ARG A 19 -1.25 -3.37 -0.81
CA ARG A 19 -1.65 -2.30 0.12
C ARG A 19 -3.12 -2.49 0.48
N LYS A 20 -3.36 -2.98 1.69
CA LYS A 20 -4.71 -3.25 2.22
C LYS A 20 -5.05 -2.19 3.26
N LYS A 21 -6.24 -1.59 3.13
CA LYS A 21 -6.78 -0.63 4.11
C LYS A 21 -5.72 0.41 4.52
N ASP A 22 -5.22 1.16 3.55
CA ASP A 22 -4.19 2.18 3.79
C ASP A 22 -4.63 3.15 4.91
N TYR A 23 -3.72 3.51 5.80
CA TYR A 23 -4.06 4.29 6.99
C TYR A 23 -4.53 5.72 6.69
N LYS A 24 -4.20 6.28 5.52
CA LYS A 24 -4.59 7.64 5.12
C LYS A 24 -5.99 7.66 4.50
N ASP A 25 -6.26 6.75 3.56
CA ASP A 25 -7.47 6.80 2.72
C ASP A 25 -8.40 5.59 2.88
N GLY A 26 -7.99 4.56 3.64
CA GLY A 26 -8.75 3.34 3.87
C GLY A 26 -8.87 2.41 2.66
N LYS A 27 -8.22 2.72 1.54
CA LYS A 27 -8.41 2.00 0.27
C LYS A 27 -7.49 0.79 0.15
N TYR A 28 -7.91 -0.11 -0.74
CA TYR A 28 -7.11 -1.23 -1.21
C TYR A 28 -6.48 -0.86 -2.56
N SER A 29 -5.17 -1.01 -2.68
CA SER A 29 -4.43 -0.65 -3.89
C SER A 29 -3.28 -1.60 -4.16
N GLN A 30 -2.87 -1.67 -5.42
CA GLN A 30 -1.61 -2.30 -5.81
C GLN A 30 -0.58 -1.21 -6.05
N VAL A 31 0.47 -1.22 -5.24
CA VAL A 31 1.57 -0.25 -5.31
C VAL A 31 2.79 -0.93 -5.92
N VAL A 32 3.49 -0.27 -6.84
CA VAL A 32 4.62 -0.83 -7.57
C VAL A 32 5.79 0.15 -7.66
N SER A 33 7.01 -0.41 -7.81
CA SER A 33 8.26 0.34 -8.01
C SER A 33 8.48 1.42 -6.94
N ASN A 34 8.93 2.61 -7.31
CA ASN A 34 9.29 3.69 -6.38
C ASN A 34 8.16 4.08 -5.41
N ALA A 35 6.89 3.94 -5.82
CA ALA A 35 5.77 4.25 -4.94
C ALA A 35 5.69 3.27 -3.75
N LEU A 36 6.15 2.03 -3.93
CA LEU A 36 6.20 1.02 -2.88
C LEU A 36 7.25 1.42 -1.82
N ASP A 37 8.44 1.80 -2.28
CA ASP A 37 9.53 2.23 -1.39
C ASP A 37 9.16 3.49 -0.61
N MET A 38 8.52 4.47 -1.26
CA MET A 38 8.04 5.68 -0.59
C MET A 38 7.01 5.38 0.49
N LYS A 39 6.03 4.52 0.18
CA LYS A 39 4.99 4.13 1.14
C LYS A 39 5.55 3.38 2.35
N LEU A 40 6.54 2.51 2.13
CA LEU A 40 7.22 1.81 3.22
C LEU A 40 7.98 2.80 4.12
N ARG A 41 8.66 3.80 3.56
CA ARG A 41 9.35 4.84 4.32
C ARG A 41 8.37 5.66 5.18
N ASP A 42 7.28 6.14 4.60
CA ASP A 42 6.21 6.86 5.30
C ASP A 42 5.69 6.06 6.52
N ASP A 43 5.43 4.76 6.32
CA ASP A 43 4.92 3.89 7.38
C ASP A 43 5.96 3.70 8.50
N LEU A 44 7.24 3.52 8.15
CA LEU A 44 8.33 3.38 9.12
C LEU A 44 8.55 4.67 9.93
N GLU A 45 8.49 5.84 9.29
CA GLU A 45 8.56 7.14 9.98
C GLU A 45 7.38 7.32 10.94
N ARG A 46 6.18 6.92 10.52
CA ARG A 46 5.00 6.95 11.39
C ARG A 46 5.18 6.04 12.60
N LEU A 47 5.68 4.82 12.42
CA LEU A 47 5.93 3.88 13.52
C LEU A 47 6.97 4.42 14.52
N LYS A 48 8.04 5.06 14.01
CA LYS A 48 9.02 5.76 14.84
C LYS A 48 8.37 6.89 15.65
N LYS A 49 7.50 7.69 15.03
CA LYS A 49 6.83 8.82 15.68
C LYS A 49 5.91 8.41 16.82
N ILE A 50 5.23 7.27 16.69
CA ILE A 50 4.33 6.75 17.74
C ILE A 50 5.06 5.91 18.80
N MET A 51 6.40 5.79 18.73
CA MET A 51 7.22 4.95 19.60
C MET A 51 6.71 3.50 19.71
N SER A 52 6.08 2.99 18.65
CA SER A 52 5.61 1.60 18.57
C SER A 52 6.74 0.63 18.21
N HIS A 53 7.97 1.15 18.08
CA HIS A 53 9.17 0.34 17.92
C HIS A 53 9.61 -0.10 19.32
N SER A 54 9.31 -1.36 19.66
CA SER A 54 9.96 -2.05 20.77
C SER A 54 11.36 -2.47 20.35
#